data_AF-A0A8J9SLE6-F1
#
_entry.id   AF-A0A8J9SLE6-F1
#
_cell.length_a   1.000
_cell.length_b   1.000
_cell.length_c   1.000
_cell.angle_alpha   90.00
_cell.angle_beta   90.00
_cell.angle_gamma   90.00
#
_symmetry.space_group_name_H-M   'P 1'
#
loop_
_entity.id
_entity.type
_entity.pdbx_description
1 polymer ?
#
loop_
_entity_poly.entity_id
_entity_poly.type
_entity_poly.pdbx_seq_one_letter_code
_entity_poly.pdbx_strand_id
1 'polypeptide(L)'
;MSSHGQETVVSFDELSQASSESESKKSSSNGGRSDDEARQILSKQESEDVFRLRVTVILVLFAAAMAVSASIFLMISTSEHQEFENQFEGIAERIVDAFEGIPQQRIGAVSSLAIAASAHGVDHHQHWPFVALSSFQERSTSIRNQAQALFVAIAPLISQTDRSEWESFVSSNASNWIDEGFLYQEQMGLSQFAPSGNASTIIAGAPLISSLNENVSYENSLGEGPFLPYWQTSPILEESLLNVDILNDQEKAESARTCLETRSAVIGRLESAPAASNDTESSFYTLFYSKLLSITEGEY
;
A
#
# COMPACT_ATOMS: atom_id res chain seq x y z
N MET A 1 -8.77 -14.57 65.27
CA MET A 1 -7.42 -14.87 64.72
C MET A 1 -7.27 -13.98 63.48
N SER A 2 -6.81 -12.73 63.63
CA SER A 2 -5.40 -12.28 63.65
C SER A 2 -4.73 -12.53 62.29
N SER A 3 -4.13 -11.59 61.56
CA SER A 3 -3.93 -10.15 61.73
C SER A 3 -3.48 -9.59 60.35
N HIS A 4 -3.75 -8.31 60.11
CA HIS A 4 -3.30 -7.49 58.99
C HIS A 4 -2.62 -6.25 59.58
N GLY A 5 -1.59 -5.72 58.92
CA GLY A 5 -1.22 -4.29 59.03
C GLY A 5 0.00 -3.94 59.87
N GLN A 6 1.14 -3.83 59.18
CA GLN A 6 1.94 -2.61 58.93
C GLN A 6 2.34 -1.64 60.07
N GLU A 7 3.65 -1.33 60.05
CA GLU A 7 4.42 -0.13 60.46
C GLU A 7 4.17 0.56 61.80
N THR A 8 5.25 0.72 62.58
CA THR A 8 5.58 2.04 63.16
C THR A 8 7.07 2.19 63.47
N VAL A 9 7.58 3.38 63.13
CA VAL A 9 8.88 3.98 63.44
C VAL A 9 9.12 4.09 64.94
N VAL A 10 10.35 3.85 65.42
CA VAL A 10 10.80 4.33 66.73
C VAL A 10 12.24 4.85 66.64
N SER A 11 12.39 6.14 66.93
CA SER A 11 13.62 6.82 67.33
C SER A 11 14.02 6.39 68.74
N PHE A 12 15.31 6.19 69.00
CA PHE A 12 15.81 6.00 70.36
C PHE A 12 17.16 6.73 70.51
N ASP A 13 17.10 7.83 71.26
CA ASP A 13 18.23 8.44 71.95
C ASP A 13 18.37 7.80 73.34
N GLU A 14 19.50 8.07 74.02
CA GLU A 14 19.88 7.67 75.40
C GLU A 14 20.52 6.27 75.57
N LEU A 15 21.59 6.04 76.33
CA LEU A 15 22.15 6.75 77.50
C LEU A 15 23.58 6.25 77.85
N SER A 16 24.38 7.17 78.41
CA SER A 16 25.39 7.01 79.49
C SER A 16 26.57 6.04 79.38
N GLN A 17 27.79 6.56 79.63
CA GLN A 17 28.47 6.29 80.90
C GLN A 17 29.57 7.31 81.20
N ALA A 18 29.42 7.97 82.34
CA ALA A 18 30.47 8.72 83.00
C ALA A 18 31.23 7.78 83.94
N SER A 19 32.56 7.88 83.97
CA SER A 19 33.35 7.50 85.14
C SER A 19 34.51 8.48 85.28
N SER A 20 34.53 9.15 86.43
CA SER A 20 35.58 10.05 86.88
C SER A 20 36.71 9.25 87.51
N GLU A 21 37.96 9.59 87.20
CA GLU A 21 39.06 9.40 88.16
C GLU A 21 40.03 10.57 88.05
N SER A 22 40.16 11.29 89.16
CA SER A 22 41.06 12.39 89.39
C SER A 22 42.35 11.85 90.02
N GLU A 23 43.48 11.98 89.32
CA GLU A 23 44.79 12.01 89.97
C GLU A 23 45.57 13.25 89.53
N SER A 24 45.85 14.10 90.52
CA SER A 24 46.73 15.25 90.38
C SER A 24 48.20 14.82 90.43
N LYS A 25 48.99 15.15 89.40
CA LYS A 25 50.43 15.40 89.55
C LYS A 25 50.83 16.65 88.77
N LYS A 26 51.17 17.70 89.54
CA LYS A 26 51.93 18.87 89.07
C LYS A 26 53.36 18.44 88.78
N SER A 27 53.88 18.77 87.59
CA SER A 27 55.28 19.15 87.43
C SER A 27 55.52 19.99 86.18
N SER A 28 56.01 21.21 86.43
CA SER A 28 56.89 22.02 85.57
C SER A 28 56.37 22.51 84.21
N SER A 29 55.89 23.76 84.22
CA SER A 29 55.80 24.63 83.03
C SER A 29 57.19 25.08 82.58
N ASN A 30 57.58 24.76 81.34
CA ASN A 30 58.18 25.70 80.40
C ASN A 30 58.30 25.05 79.02
N GLY A 31 57.43 25.43 78.08
CA GLY A 31 57.48 24.97 76.68
C GLY A 31 56.20 25.15 75.87
N GLY A 32 55.04 25.31 76.51
CA GLY A 32 53.72 25.16 75.85
C GLY A 32 53.19 26.33 75.01
N ARG A 33 54.01 27.28 74.54
CA ARG A 33 53.52 28.38 73.69
C ARG A 33 53.83 28.18 72.21
N SER A 34 54.90 27.46 71.88
CA SER A 34 55.25 27.13 70.49
C SER A 34 54.54 25.87 69.96
N ASP A 35 54.25 24.91 70.83
CA ASP A 35 53.65 23.62 70.41
C ASP A 35 52.16 23.73 70.07
N ASP A 36 51.40 24.58 70.78
CA ASP A 36 49.97 24.80 70.48
C ASP A 36 49.76 25.66 69.21
N GLU A 37 50.62 26.64 68.95
CA GLU A 37 50.63 27.37 67.67
C GLU A 37 51.03 26.45 66.51
N ALA A 38 52.06 25.61 66.68
CA ALA A 38 52.48 24.64 65.68
C ALA A 38 51.37 23.61 65.39
N ARG A 39 50.67 23.12 66.42
CA ARG A 39 49.51 22.22 66.27
C ARG A 39 48.32 22.89 65.59
N GLN A 40 48.04 24.17 65.87
CA GLN A 40 46.98 24.90 65.18
C GLN A 40 47.31 25.12 63.70
N ILE A 41 48.56 25.47 63.37
CA ILE A 41 49.02 25.65 61.98
C ILE A 41 48.99 24.31 61.24
N LEU A 42 49.46 23.22 61.86
CA LEU A 42 49.38 21.86 61.31
C LEU A 42 47.92 21.43 61.10
N SER A 43 47.01 21.66 62.06
CA SER A 43 45.59 21.31 61.90
C SER A 43 44.87 22.12 60.82
N LYS A 44 45.28 23.40 60.60
CA LYS A 44 44.75 24.22 59.51
C LYS A 44 45.24 23.73 58.14
N GLN A 45 46.52 23.41 58.02
CA GLN A 45 47.08 22.83 56.79
C GLN A 45 46.46 21.46 56.46
N GLU A 46 46.30 20.62 57.48
CA GLU A 46 45.66 19.30 57.34
C GLU A 46 44.19 19.44 56.90
N SER A 47 43.46 20.44 57.41
CA SER A 47 42.08 20.72 57.02
C SER A 47 41.95 21.23 55.56
N GLU A 48 42.90 22.06 55.09
CA GLU A 48 42.95 22.50 53.70
C GLU A 48 43.33 21.38 52.73
N ASP A 49 44.24 20.49 53.12
CA ASP A 49 44.61 19.32 52.32
C ASP A 49 43.47 18.31 52.24
N VAL A 50 42.73 18.08 53.33
CA VAL A 50 41.52 17.25 53.33
C VAL A 50 40.43 17.88 52.46
N PHE A 51 40.28 19.20 52.46
CA PHE A 51 39.32 19.89 51.59
C PHE A 51 39.70 19.76 50.11
N ARG A 52 40.98 19.95 49.76
CA ARG A 52 41.49 19.76 48.39
C ARG A 52 41.29 18.32 47.90
N LEU A 53 41.61 17.33 48.75
CA LEU A 53 41.39 15.92 48.42
C LEU A 53 39.91 15.63 48.14
N ARG A 54 39.00 16.16 48.97
CA ARG A 54 37.54 16.01 48.77
C ARG A 54 37.08 16.63 47.45
N VAL A 55 37.56 17.82 47.11
CA VAL A 55 37.24 18.48 45.83
C VAL A 55 37.78 17.68 44.63
N THR A 56 39.01 17.14 44.72
CA THR A 56 39.58 16.29 43.67
C THR A 56 38.76 15.02 43.47
N VAL A 57 38.34 14.36 44.56
CA VAL A 57 37.49 13.17 44.48
C VAL A 57 36.15 13.48 43.81
N ILE A 58 35.50 14.59 44.19
CA ILE A 58 34.23 15.02 43.57
C ILE A 58 34.42 15.29 42.07
N LEU A 59 35.50 15.97 41.67
CA LEU A 59 35.81 16.21 40.25
C LEU A 59 36.02 14.91 39.47
N VAL A 60 36.75 13.95 40.04
CA VAL A 60 36.97 12.64 39.41
C VAL A 60 35.66 11.87 39.28
N LEU A 61 34.81 11.88 40.31
CA LEU A 61 33.49 11.25 40.27
C LEU A 61 32.58 11.91 39.22
N PHE A 62 32.61 13.24 39.11
CA PHE A 62 31.85 13.98 38.11
C PHE A 62 32.34 13.68 36.69
N ALA A 63 33.65 13.65 36.47
CA ALA A 63 34.24 13.27 35.19
C ALA A 63 33.89 11.83 34.80
N ALA A 64 33.94 10.89 35.74
CA ALA A 64 33.54 9.50 35.53
C ALA A 64 32.04 9.40 35.18
N ALA A 65 31.18 10.10 35.90
CA ALA A 65 29.74 10.13 35.64
C ALA A 65 29.42 10.70 34.24
N MET A 66 30.09 11.80 33.84
CA MET A 66 29.96 12.35 32.50
C MET A 66 30.42 11.36 31.42
N ALA A 67 31.56 10.70 31.61
CA ALA A 67 32.09 9.74 30.65
C ALA A 67 31.16 8.54 30.44
N VAL A 68 30.62 7.98 31.53
CA VAL A 68 29.65 6.88 31.46
C VAL A 68 28.37 7.33 30.77
N SER A 69 27.84 8.49 31.14
CA SER A 69 26.60 9.03 30.55
C SER A 69 26.75 9.28 29.05
N ALA A 70 27.87 9.88 28.62
CA ALA A 70 28.16 10.10 27.21
C ALA A 70 28.31 8.79 26.44
N SER A 71 28.96 7.78 27.03
CA SER A 71 29.13 6.46 26.41
C SER A 71 27.77 5.78 26.18
N ILE A 72 26.89 5.82 27.18
CA ILE A 72 25.54 5.26 27.08
C ILE A 72 24.74 6.02 26.03
N PHE A 73 24.76 7.36 26.05
CA PHE A 73 24.05 8.17 25.08
C PHE A 73 24.48 7.88 23.63
N LEU A 74 25.78 7.78 23.37
CA LEU A 74 26.30 7.47 22.03
C LEU A 74 25.91 6.05 21.59
N MET A 75 25.98 5.07 22.50
CA MET A 75 25.55 3.70 22.21
C MET A 75 24.06 3.64 21.88
N ILE A 76 23.22 4.26 22.72
CA ILE A 76 21.76 4.31 22.52
C ILE A 76 21.45 5.02 21.22
N SER A 77 22.01 6.22 20.99
CA SER A 77 21.76 6.99 19.77
C SER A 77 22.16 6.24 18.50
N THR A 78 23.28 5.50 18.53
CA THR A 78 23.70 4.67 17.40
C THR A 78 22.75 3.49 17.20
N SER A 79 22.34 2.83 18.29
CA SER A 79 21.40 1.70 18.23
C SER A 79 20.01 2.12 17.76
N GLU A 80 19.52 3.28 18.19
CA GLU A 80 18.22 3.82 17.77
C GLU A 80 18.25 4.21 16.30
N HIS A 81 19.35 4.78 15.80
CA HIS A 81 19.49 5.11 14.39
C HIS A 81 19.54 3.86 13.52
N GLN A 82 20.35 2.88 13.90
CA GLN A 82 20.44 1.58 13.21
C GLN A 82 19.08 0.87 13.21
N GLU A 83 18.37 0.86 14.34
CA GLU A 83 17.06 0.24 14.45
C GLU A 83 16.03 0.95 13.55
N PHE A 84 16.05 2.29 13.52
CA PHE A 84 15.19 3.06 12.64
C PHE A 84 15.49 2.77 11.15
N GLU A 85 16.76 2.75 10.75
CA GLU A 85 17.17 2.42 9.38
C GLU A 85 16.71 1.01 9.00
N ASN A 86 16.96 0.02 9.86
CA ASN A 86 16.55 -1.36 9.64
C ASN A 86 15.01 -1.50 9.52
N GLN A 87 14.26 -0.79 10.36
CA GLN A 87 12.80 -0.78 10.29
C GLN A 87 12.30 -0.11 9.01
N PHE A 88 12.91 1.03 8.63
CA PHE A 88 12.56 1.73 7.40
C PHE A 88 12.87 0.86 6.17
N GLU A 89 14.04 0.25 6.10
CA GLU A 89 14.44 -0.65 5.03
C GLU A 89 13.52 -1.87 4.97
N GLY A 90 13.23 -2.51 6.10
CA GLY A 90 12.32 -3.65 6.14
C GLY A 90 10.87 -3.30 5.77
N ILE A 91 10.40 -2.09 6.06
CA ILE A 91 9.09 -1.61 5.59
C ILE A 91 9.13 -1.28 4.09
N ALA A 92 10.18 -0.62 3.62
CA ALA A 92 10.35 -0.29 2.22
C ALA A 92 10.43 -1.55 1.34
N GLU A 93 11.19 -2.57 1.77
CA GLU A 93 11.28 -3.86 1.11
C GLU A 93 9.90 -4.54 1.03
N ARG A 94 9.13 -4.56 2.13
CA ARG A 94 7.76 -5.08 2.10
C ARG A 94 6.84 -4.34 1.13
N ILE A 95 7.00 -3.03 1.01
CA ILE A 95 6.25 -2.23 0.03
C ILE A 95 6.65 -2.67 -1.38
N VAL A 96 7.95 -2.76 -1.68
CA VAL A 96 8.46 -3.21 -2.99
C VAL A 96 7.98 -4.62 -3.30
N ASP A 97 8.11 -5.57 -2.38
CA ASP A 97 7.64 -6.95 -2.54
C ASP A 97 6.14 -7.01 -2.82
N ALA A 98 5.34 -6.21 -2.12
CA ALA A 98 3.92 -6.09 -2.40
C ALA A 98 3.68 -5.52 -3.81
N PHE A 99 4.43 -4.48 -4.21
CA PHE A 99 4.34 -3.89 -5.54
C PHE A 99 4.83 -4.81 -6.66
N GLU A 100 5.72 -5.76 -6.42
CA GLU A 100 6.19 -6.71 -7.44
C GLU A 100 5.31 -7.97 -7.50
N GLY A 101 4.94 -8.51 -6.34
CA GLY A 101 4.13 -9.74 -6.25
C GLY A 101 2.69 -9.55 -6.69
N ILE A 102 2.09 -8.40 -6.39
CA ILE A 102 0.69 -8.11 -6.73
C ILE A 102 0.48 -8.07 -8.26
N PRO A 103 1.26 -7.31 -9.05
CA PRO A 103 1.13 -7.32 -10.51
C PRO A 103 1.39 -8.70 -11.11
N GLN A 104 2.41 -9.44 -10.67
CA GLN A 104 2.70 -10.76 -11.24
C GLN A 104 1.51 -11.73 -11.09
N GLN A 105 0.91 -11.78 -9.90
CA GLN A 105 -0.25 -12.64 -9.66
C GLN A 105 -1.48 -12.17 -10.44
N ARG A 106 -1.78 -10.86 -10.42
CA ARG A 106 -2.97 -10.29 -11.07
C ARG A 106 -2.88 -10.36 -12.60
N ILE A 107 -1.73 -10.01 -13.17
CA ILE A 107 -1.46 -10.09 -14.62
C ILE A 107 -1.49 -11.55 -15.08
N GLY A 108 -0.93 -12.48 -14.28
CA GLY A 108 -0.98 -13.91 -14.58
C GLY A 108 -2.42 -14.42 -14.69
N ALA A 109 -3.30 -14.01 -13.78
CA ALA A 109 -4.72 -14.33 -13.83
C ALA A 109 -5.39 -13.79 -15.10
N VAL A 110 -5.16 -12.52 -15.46
CA VAL A 110 -5.72 -11.92 -16.69
C VAL A 110 -5.16 -12.59 -17.95
N SER A 111 -3.86 -12.92 -17.97
CA SER A 111 -3.21 -13.60 -19.10
C SER A 111 -3.81 -14.99 -19.36
N SER A 112 -4.30 -15.67 -18.32
CA SER A 112 -5.00 -16.94 -18.49
C SER A 112 -6.27 -16.83 -19.34
N LEU A 113 -6.95 -15.67 -19.33
CA LEU A 113 -8.11 -15.40 -20.19
C LEU A 113 -7.73 -15.32 -21.66
N ALA A 114 -6.61 -14.65 -21.97
CA ALA A 114 -6.09 -14.54 -23.33
C ALA A 114 -5.69 -15.93 -23.89
N ILE A 115 -5.08 -16.77 -23.03
CA ILE A 115 -4.77 -18.16 -23.36
C ILE A 115 -6.06 -18.94 -23.62
N ALA A 116 -7.08 -18.79 -22.77
CA ALA A 116 -8.37 -19.47 -22.93
C ALA A 116 -9.07 -19.06 -24.24
N ALA A 117 -9.07 -17.77 -24.58
CA ALA A 117 -9.64 -17.28 -25.83
C ALA A 117 -8.90 -17.82 -27.06
N SER A 118 -7.56 -17.82 -27.01
CA SER A 118 -6.73 -18.34 -28.10
C SER A 118 -6.93 -19.85 -28.29
N ALA A 119 -6.94 -20.62 -27.19
CA ALA A 119 -7.18 -22.05 -27.21
C ALA A 119 -8.60 -22.37 -27.72
N HIS A 120 -9.62 -21.62 -27.27
CA HIS A 120 -10.99 -21.77 -27.74
C HIS A 120 -11.10 -21.60 -29.26
N GLY A 121 -10.41 -20.60 -29.83
CA GLY A 121 -10.34 -20.42 -31.27
C GLY A 121 -9.75 -21.62 -31.99
N VAL A 122 -8.62 -22.16 -31.50
CA VAL A 122 -7.97 -23.35 -32.07
C VAL A 122 -8.89 -24.58 -31.99
N ASP A 123 -9.49 -24.83 -30.83
CA ASP A 123 -10.31 -26.02 -30.56
C ASP A 123 -11.62 -26.03 -31.36
N HIS A 124 -12.18 -24.86 -31.66
CA HIS A 124 -13.44 -24.70 -32.41
C HIS A 124 -13.24 -24.33 -33.88
N HIS A 125 -11.99 -24.40 -34.39
CA HIS A 125 -11.64 -24.03 -35.75
C HIS A 125 -12.09 -22.61 -36.15
N GLN A 126 -12.07 -21.68 -35.20
CA GLN A 126 -12.32 -20.27 -35.42
C GLN A 126 -10.97 -19.55 -35.63
N HIS A 127 -10.98 -18.53 -36.48
CA HIS A 127 -9.79 -17.75 -36.78
C HIS A 127 -9.85 -16.42 -36.04
N TRP A 128 -8.74 -16.03 -35.41
CA TRP A 128 -8.61 -14.69 -34.84
C TRP A 128 -8.72 -13.64 -35.96
N PRO A 129 -9.43 -12.52 -35.77
CA PRO A 129 -10.09 -12.06 -34.53
C PRO A 129 -11.50 -12.60 -34.27
N PHE A 130 -12.09 -13.36 -35.18
CA PHE A 130 -13.50 -13.82 -35.18
C PHE A 130 -13.79 -14.98 -34.20
N VAL A 131 -13.46 -14.77 -32.93
CA VAL A 131 -13.63 -15.74 -31.84
C VAL A 131 -14.45 -15.09 -30.73
N ALA A 132 -15.47 -15.80 -30.24
CA ALA A 132 -16.17 -15.45 -29.01
C ALA A 132 -15.97 -16.59 -28.01
N LEU A 133 -15.28 -16.30 -26.91
CA LEU A 133 -15.04 -17.27 -25.84
C LEU A 133 -16.36 -17.62 -25.14
N SER A 134 -16.72 -18.90 -25.11
CA SER A 134 -17.89 -19.42 -24.38
C SER A 134 -17.79 -19.20 -22.87
N SER A 135 -18.92 -18.96 -22.20
CA SER A 135 -18.97 -18.75 -20.75
C SER A 135 -18.02 -17.64 -20.29
N PHE A 136 -17.96 -16.56 -21.07
CA PHE A 136 -17.02 -15.47 -20.84
C PHE A 136 -17.27 -14.79 -19.49
N GLN A 137 -18.52 -14.59 -19.08
CA GLN A 137 -18.82 -13.91 -17.81
C GLN A 137 -18.39 -14.73 -16.59
N GLU A 138 -18.62 -16.04 -16.60
CA GLU A 138 -18.24 -16.97 -15.54
C GLU A 138 -16.71 -16.97 -15.35
N ARG A 139 -15.99 -17.12 -16.47
CA ARG A 139 -14.52 -17.14 -16.51
C ARG A 139 -13.95 -15.80 -16.08
N SER A 140 -14.46 -14.71 -16.65
CA SER A 140 -13.98 -13.36 -16.39
C SER A 140 -14.33 -12.90 -14.99
N THR A 141 -15.48 -13.28 -14.42
CA THR A 141 -15.82 -12.98 -13.02
C THR A 141 -14.84 -13.64 -12.06
N SER A 142 -14.49 -14.91 -12.31
CA SER A 142 -13.48 -15.61 -11.51
C SER A 142 -12.11 -14.93 -11.60
N ILE A 143 -11.72 -14.52 -12.81
CA ILE A 143 -10.46 -13.80 -13.07
C ILE A 143 -10.47 -12.41 -12.43
N ARG A 144 -11.57 -11.66 -12.52
CA ARG A 144 -11.75 -10.36 -11.86
C ARG A 144 -11.58 -10.48 -10.36
N ASN A 145 -12.22 -11.47 -9.74
CA ASN A 145 -12.08 -11.73 -8.30
C ASN A 145 -10.63 -12.10 -7.93
N GLN A 146 -9.96 -12.94 -8.72
CA GLN A 146 -8.57 -13.35 -8.47
C GLN A 146 -7.57 -12.20 -8.70
N ALA A 147 -7.77 -11.41 -9.75
CA ALA A 147 -6.93 -10.30 -10.14
C ALA A 147 -7.27 -9.00 -9.38
N GLN A 148 -8.34 -9.00 -8.57
CA GLN A 148 -8.94 -7.80 -7.99
C GLN A 148 -9.17 -6.71 -9.07
N ALA A 149 -9.57 -7.15 -10.26
CA ALA A 149 -9.85 -6.27 -11.38
C ALA A 149 -11.33 -5.90 -11.40
N LEU A 150 -11.62 -4.60 -11.47
CA LEU A 150 -12.98 -4.09 -11.54
C LEU A 150 -13.66 -4.50 -12.85
N PHE A 151 -12.91 -4.44 -13.95
CA PHE A 151 -13.37 -4.68 -15.30
C PHE A 151 -12.32 -5.45 -16.09
N VAL A 152 -12.76 -6.37 -16.95
CA VAL A 152 -11.90 -7.10 -17.89
C VAL A 152 -12.59 -7.14 -19.24
N ALA A 153 -11.81 -6.97 -20.31
CA ALA A 153 -12.29 -7.09 -21.66
C ALA A 153 -11.28 -7.79 -22.58
N ILE A 154 -11.79 -8.45 -23.62
CA ILE A 154 -11.00 -8.86 -24.78
C ILE A 154 -11.14 -7.77 -25.84
N ALA A 155 -10.01 -7.26 -26.32
CA ALA A 155 -9.95 -6.29 -27.41
C ALA A 155 -9.12 -6.85 -28.57
N PRO A 156 -9.75 -7.36 -29.63
CA PRO A 156 -9.02 -8.01 -30.71
C PRO A 156 -8.34 -7.01 -31.63
N LEU A 157 -7.13 -7.35 -32.08
CA LEU A 157 -6.43 -6.58 -33.11
C LEU A 157 -7.05 -6.87 -34.47
N ILE A 158 -7.65 -5.85 -35.09
CA ILE A 158 -8.35 -5.96 -36.38
C ILE A 158 -7.63 -5.10 -37.42
N SER A 159 -7.32 -5.70 -38.56
CA SER A 159 -6.73 -4.97 -39.69
C SER A 159 -7.81 -4.24 -40.48
N GLN A 160 -7.41 -3.28 -41.32
CA GLN A 160 -8.35 -2.61 -42.22
C GLN A 160 -9.08 -3.56 -43.16
N THR A 161 -8.43 -4.64 -43.59
CA THR A 161 -9.01 -5.62 -44.50
C THR A 161 -10.06 -6.49 -43.83
N ASP A 162 -9.91 -6.72 -42.52
CA ASP A 162 -10.78 -7.62 -41.75
C ASP A 162 -11.97 -6.88 -41.11
N ARG A 163 -11.99 -5.54 -41.17
CA ARG A 163 -13.00 -4.70 -40.53
C ARG A 163 -14.43 -5.04 -40.94
N SER A 164 -14.71 -5.18 -42.23
CA SER A 164 -16.07 -5.44 -42.71
C SER A 164 -16.56 -6.84 -42.30
N GLU A 165 -15.65 -7.81 -42.28
CA GLU A 165 -15.93 -9.15 -41.79
C GLU A 165 -16.15 -9.14 -40.27
N TRP A 166 -15.39 -8.33 -39.53
CA TRP A 166 -15.56 -8.15 -38.09
C TRP A 166 -16.92 -7.58 -37.74
N GLU A 167 -17.32 -6.47 -38.38
CA GLU A 167 -18.62 -5.82 -38.16
C GLU A 167 -19.79 -6.78 -38.52
N SER A 168 -19.58 -7.68 -39.48
CA SER A 168 -20.53 -8.75 -39.81
C SER A 168 -20.55 -9.86 -38.74
N PHE A 169 -19.39 -10.25 -38.23
CA PHE A 169 -19.23 -11.25 -37.17
C PHE A 169 -19.90 -10.81 -35.87
N VAL A 170 -19.76 -9.54 -35.50
CA VAL A 170 -20.37 -8.91 -34.34
C VAL A 170 -21.88 -9.15 -34.27
N SER A 171 -22.55 -9.09 -35.43
CA SER A 171 -24.00 -9.28 -35.55
C SER A 171 -24.42 -10.74 -35.81
N SER A 172 -23.46 -11.66 -35.87
CA SER A 172 -23.71 -13.06 -36.21
C SER A 172 -24.07 -13.89 -34.99
N ASN A 173 -24.72 -15.04 -35.21
CA ASN A 173 -25.02 -16.01 -34.14
C ASN A 173 -23.76 -16.59 -33.48
N ALA A 174 -22.57 -16.47 -34.11
CA ALA A 174 -21.31 -16.89 -33.50
C ALA A 174 -20.85 -15.94 -32.37
N SER A 175 -21.51 -14.79 -32.20
CA SER A 175 -21.24 -13.74 -31.21
C SER A 175 -22.27 -13.73 -30.06
N ASN A 176 -22.79 -14.89 -29.65
CA ASN A 176 -23.87 -14.98 -28.65
C ASN A 176 -23.43 -14.71 -27.20
N TRP A 177 -22.25 -14.15 -26.96
CA TRP A 177 -21.67 -13.98 -25.62
C TRP A 177 -22.43 -12.98 -24.72
N ILE A 178 -23.15 -12.02 -25.31
CA ILE A 178 -23.96 -11.05 -24.55
C ILE A 178 -25.19 -11.75 -23.95
N ASP A 179 -25.87 -12.60 -24.73
CA ASP A 179 -27.02 -13.37 -24.24
C ASP A 179 -26.61 -14.30 -23.09
N GLU A 180 -25.50 -15.04 -23.26
CA GLU A 180 -24.91 -15.86 -22.19
C GLU A 180 -24.58 -15.00 -20.96
N GLY A 181 -24.02 -13.81 -21.19
CA GLY A 181 -23.62 -12.93 -20.10
C GLY A 181 -24.78 -12.32 -19.32
N PHE A 182 -25.89 -12.02 -19.98
CA PHE A 182 -27.11 -11.56 -19.31
C PHE A 182 -27.73 -12.62 -18.42
N LEU A 183 -27.80 -13.87 -18.91
CA LEU A 183 -28.26 -14.99 -18.09
C LEU A 183 -27.40 -15.17 -16.84
N TYR A 184 -26.08 -15.04 -16.97
CA TYR A 184 -25.18 -15.11 -15.83
C TYR A 184 -25.34 -13.91 -14.86
N GLN A 185 -25.40 -12.68 -15.37
CA GLN A 185 -25.58 -11.50 -14.52
C GLN A 185 -26.91 -11.52 -13.77
N GLU A 186 -27.98 -12.04 -14.36
CA GLU A 186 -29.25 -12.26 -13.68
C GLU A 186 -29.12 -13.22 -12.50
N GLN A 187 -28.43 -14.35 -12.69
CA GLN A 187 -28.15 -15.32 -11.61
C GLN A 187 -27.32 -14.70 -10.47
N MET A 188 -26.45 -13.75 -10.80
CA MET A 188 -25.62 -13.02 -9.84
C MET A 188 -26.34 -11.81 -9.19
N GLY A 189 -27.59 -11.53 -9.56
CA GLY A 189 -28.33 -10.37 -9.04
C GLY A 189 -27.85 -9.01 -9.59
N LEU A 190 -27.15 -9.01 -10.73
CA LEU A 190 -26.52 -7.83 -11.33
C LEU A 190 -27.35 -7.21 -12.48
N SER A 191 -28.57 -7.66 -12.70
CA SER A 191 -29.42 -7.18 -13.81
C SER A 191 -29.66 -5.67 -13.79
N GLN A 192 -29.60 -5.03 -12.63
CA GLN A 192 -29.77 -3.58 -12.49
C GLN A 192 -28.64 -2.75 -13.10
N PHE A 193 -27.48 -3.36 -13.37
CA PHE A 193 -26.34 -2.70 -14.00
C PHE A 193 -26.28 -2.92 -15.51
N ALA A 194 -26.98 -3.94 -16.01
CA ALA A 194 -27.00 -4.31 -17.41
C ALA A 194 -27.79 -3.29 -18.25
N PRO A 195 -27.44 -3.09 -19.54
CA PRO A 195 -28.24 -2.28 -20.45
C PRO A 195 -29.68 -2.77 -20.53
N SER A 196 -30.61 -1.83 -20.65
CA SER A 196 -32.00 -2.16 -20.95
C SER A 196 -32.14 -2.74 -22.38
N GLY A 197 -32.64 -3.97 -22.50
CA GLY A 197 -32.89 -4.63 -23.79
C GLY A 197 -32.36 -6.06 -23.89
N ASN A 198 -32.35 -6.61 -25.10
CA ASN A 198 -31.73 -7.90 -25.42
C ASN A 198 -30.40 -7.72 -26.15
N ALA A 199 -29.61 -8.79 -26.29
CA ALA A 199 -28.31 -8.73 -26.97
C ALA A 199 -28.40 -8.12 -28.37
N SER A 200 -29.43 -8.48 -29.16
CA SER A 200 -29.63 -7.93 -30.50
C SER A 200 -29.80 -6.40 -30.50
N THR A 201 -30.47 -5.83 -29.50
CA THR A 201 -30.66 -4.38 -29.37
C THR A 201 -29.34 -3.68 -29.07
N ILE A 202 -28.52 -4.27 -28.20
CA ILE A 202 -27.23 -3.72 -27.80
C ILE A 202 -26.23 -3.77 -28.95
N ILE A 203 -26.16 -4.92 -29.64
CA ILE A 203 -25.31 -5.08 -30.82
C ILE A 203 -25.74 -4.13 -31.93
N ALA A 204 -27.04 -3.96 -32.17
CA ALA A 204 -27.55 -3.00 -33.16
C ALA A 204 -27.23 -1.55 -32.80
N GLY A 205 -27.01 -1.24 -31.52
CA GLY A 205 -26.57 0.08 -31.05
C GLY A 205 -25.08 0.37 -31.28
N ALA A 206 -24.25 -0.66 -31.36
CA ALA A 206 -22.81 -0.54 -31.60
C ALA A 206 -22.25 -1.59 -32.58
N PRO A 207 -22.76 -1.69 -33.83
CA PRO A 207 -22.33 -2.73 -34.77
C PRO A 207 -21.02 -2.40 -35.47
N LEU A 208 -20.61 -1.13 -35.47
CA LEU A 208 -19.41 -0.62 -36.14
C LEU A 208 -18.29 -0.35 -35.15
N ILE A 209 -17.05 -0.47 -35.61
CA ILE A 209 -15.90 0.03 -34.85
C ILE A 209 -15.99 1.54 -34.74
N SER A 210 -16.01 2.05 -33.51
CA SER A 210 -16.37 3.44 -33.23
C SER A 210 -15.39 4.13 -32.29
N SER A 211 -15.38 5.46 -32.32
CA SER A 211 -14.82 6.32 -31.27
C SER A 211 -15.94 6.88 -30.42
N LEU A 212 -15.67 7.08 -29.13
CA LEU A 212 -16.54 7.83 -28.24
C LEU A 212 -16.15 9.31 -28.32
N ASN A 213 -17.09 10.19 -28.67
CA ASN A 213 -16.86 11.64 -28.65
C ASN A 213 -17.22 12.25 -27.28
N GLU A 214 -16.96 13.56 -27.10
CA GLU A 214 -17.26 14.32 -25.86
C GLU A 214 -18.77 14.27 -25.46
N ASN A 215 -19.65 13.95 -26.40
CA ASN A 215 -21.09 13.79 -26.16
C ASN A 215 -21.50 12.36 -25.87
N VAL A 216 -20.54 11.42 -25.72
CA VAL A 216 -20.78 9.99 -25.50
C VAL A 216 -21.61 9.37 -26.64
N SER A 217 -21.42 9.90 -27.84
CA SER A 217 -22.01 9.37 -29.06
C SER A 217 -20.96 8.58 -29.83
N TYR A 218 -21.39 7.41 -30.31
CA TYR A 218 -20.58 6.54 -31.14
C TYR A 218 -20.42 7.15 -32.52
N GLU A 219 -19.19 7.52 -32.87
CA GLU A 219 -18.82 7.95 -34.21
C GLU A 219 -18.05 6.84 -34.90
N ASN A 220 -18.35 6.58 -36.17
CA ASN A 220 -17.65 5.55 -36.92
C ASN A 220 -16.15 5.88 -37.01
N SER A 221 -15.27 4.97 -36.61
CA SER A 221 -13.83 5.20 -36.68
C SER A 221 -13.40 5.30 -38.15
N LEU A 222 -12.92 6.47 -38.60
CA LEU A 222 -12.56 6.71 -40.01
C LEU A 222 -11.09 6.38 -40.34
N GLY A 223 -10.31 5.90 -39.36
CA GLY A 223 -8.90 5.55 -39.56
C GLY A 223 -8.69 4.36 -40.50
N GLU A 224 -7.47 4.21 -41.03
CA GLU A 224 -7.04 3.04 -41.83
C GLU A 224 -6.61 1.85 -40.96
N GLY A 225 -6.92 1.87 -39.67
CA GLY A 225 -6.49 0.86 -38.70
C GLY A 225 -4.99 0.86 -38.41
N PRO A 226 -4.48 -0.18 -37.72
CA PRO A 226 -5.26 -1.26 -37.11
C PRO A 226 -6.22 -0.73 -36.03
N PHE A 227 -7.25 -1.52 -35.71
CA PHE A 227 -8.24 -1.21 -34.70
C PHE A 227 -8.12 -2.16 -33.51
N LEU A 228 -8.53 -1.69 -32.33
CA LEU A 228 -8.54 -2.46 -31.09
C LEU A 228 -9.86 -2.23 -30.31
N PRO A 229 -11.03 -2.64 -30.86
CA PRO A 229 -12.32 -2.44 -30.21
C PRO A 229 -12.47 -3.26 -28.94
N TYR A 230 -13.13 -2.73 -27.91
CA TYR A 230 -13.64 -3.56 -26.82
C TYR A 230 -14.70 -4.52 -27.34
N TRP A 231 -14.57 -5.81 -27.02
CA TRP A 231 -15.51 -6.82 -27.46
C TRP A 231 -16.20 -7.54 -26.31
N GLN A 232 -15.67 -8.69 -25.87
CA GLN A 232 -16.23 -9.40 -24.73
C GLN A 232 -15.81 -8.68 -23.45
N THR A 233 -16.76 -8.09 -22.74
CA THR A 233 -16.53 -7.26 -21.54
C THR A 233 -17.18 -7.90 -20.31
N SER A 234 -16.58 -7.75 -19.14
CA SER A 234 -17.13 -8.24 -17.87
C SER A 234 -16.85 -7.23 -16.75
N PRO A 235 -17.87 -6.79 -15.99
CA PRO A 235 -19.30 -7.02 -16.23
C PRO A 235 -19.82 -6.33 -17.50
N ILE A 236 -21.03 -6.68 -17.93
CA ILE A 236 -21.79 -5.98 -18.97
C ILE A 236 -22.59 -4.86 -18.30
N LEU A 237 -22.24 -3.62 -18.62
CA LEU A 237 -22.84 -2.41 -18.05
C LEU A 237 -23.68 -1.64 -19.07
N GLU A 238 -24.66 -0.88 -18.58
CA GLU A 238 -25.44 0.08 -19.39
C GLU A 238 -24.53 1.08 -20.12
N GLU A 239 -23.48 1.57 -19.45
CA GLU A 239 -22.36 2.32 -20.03
C GLU A 239 -21.46 1.37 -20.82
N SER A 240 -22.01 0.83 -21.90
CA SER A 240 -21.31 -0.11 -22.76
C SER A 240 -20.14 0.58 -23.46
N LEU A 241 -19.00 -0.11 -23.52
CA LEU A 241 -17.85 0.28 -24.34
C LEU A 241 -17.77 -0.56 -25.62
N LEU A 242 -18.83 -1.31 -25.94
CA LEU A 242 -18.82 -2.27 -27.05
C LEU A 242 -18.41 -1.61 -28.37
N ASN A 243 -17.44 -2.24 -29.05
CA ASN A 243 -16.85 -1.78 -30.30
C ASN A 243 -16.22 -0.37 -30.28
N VAL A 244 -15.99 0.21 -29.09
CA VAL A 244 -15.19 1.43 -28.96
C VAL A 244 -13.71 1.06 -29.14
N ASP A 245 -13.07 1.68 -30.12
CA ASP A 245 -11.67 1.49 -30.47
C ASP A 245 -10.75 2.16 -29.44
N ILE A 246 -9.99 1.34 -28.72
CA ILE A 246 -9.02 1.78 -27.72
C ILE A 246 -7.96 2.70 -28.33
N LEU A 247 -7.62 2.54 -29.61
CA LEU A 247 -6.57 3.32 -30.26
C LEU A 247 -6.98 4.76 -30.57
N ASN A 248 -8.26 5.10 -30.46
CA ASN A 248 -8.75 6.47 -30.58
C ASN A 248 -8.62 7.27 -29.27
N ASP A 249 -8.47 6.59 -28.13
CA ASP A 249 -8.15 7.22 -26.84
C ASP A 249 -6.64 7.39 -26.74
N GLN A 250 -6.16 8.64 -26.72
CA GLN A 250 -4.73 8.93 -26.72
C GLN A 250 -4.00 8.37 -25.49
N GLU A 251 -4.65 8.34 -24.32
CA GLU A 251 -4.04 7.85 -23.09
C GLU A 251 -3.90 6.33 -23.09
N LYS A 252 -4.90 5.62 -23.63
CA LYS A 252 -4.91 4.16 -23.70
C LYS A 252 -4.12 3.62 -24.89
N ALA A 253 -4.08 4.35 -26.00
CA ALA A 253 -3.41 3.95 -27.23
C ALA A 253 -1.91 3.71 -27.04
N GLU A 254 -1.22 4.53 -26.24
CA GLU A 254 0.21 4.36 -25.97
C GLU A 254 0.51 3.01 -25.29
N SER A 255 -0.27 2.68 -24.26
CA SER A 255 -0.12 1.44 -23.50
C SER A 255 -0.50 0.23 -24.35
N ALA A 256 -1.57 0.34 -25.14
CA ALA A 256 -2.01 -0.70 -26.06
C ALA A 256 -0.96 -1.00 -27.15
N ARG A 257 -0.39 0.03 -27.78
CA ARG A 257 0.69 -0.12 -28.78
C ARG A 257 1.93 -0.77 -28.16
N THR A 258 2.33 -0.33 -26.97
CA THR A 258 3.47 -0.92 -26.25
C THR A 258 3.23 -2.41 -25.96
N CYS A 259 2.02 -2.79 -25.56
CA CYS A 259 1.65 -4.20 -25.32
C CYS A 259 1.78 -5.04 -26.61
N LEU A 260 1.29 -4.52 -27.74
CA LEU A 260 1.37 -5.18 -29.04
C LEU A 260 2.82 -5.32 -29.55
N GLU A 261 3.64 -4.27 -29.39
CA GLU A 261 5.04 -4.24 -29.84
C GLU A 261 5.94 -5.14 -29.00
N THR A 262 5.80 -5.09 -27.68
CA THR A 262 6.65 -5.84 -26.74
C THR A 262 6.17 -7.27 -26.50
N ARG A 263 4.92 -7.59 -26.87
CA ARG A 263 4.26 -8.88 -26.60
C ARG A 263 4.32 -9.28 -25.13
N SER A 264 4.27 -8.28 -24.26
CA SER A 264 4.40 -8.42 -22.82
C SER A 264 3.26 -7.69 -22.14
N ALA A 265 2.95 -8.08 -20.91
CA ALA A 265 1.95 -7.35 -20.13
C ALA A 265 2.44 -5.93 -19.83
N VAL A 266 1.57 -4.95 -20.05
CA VAL A 266 1.84 -3.52 -19.81
C VAL A 266 0.86 -3.02 -18.78
N ILE A 267 1.38 -2.33 -17.76
CA ILE A 267 0.56 -1.54 -16.84
C ILE A 267 0.47 -0.14 -17.47
N GLY A 268 -0.76 0.27 -17.80
CA GLY A 268 -1.01 1.57 -18.38
C GLY A 268 -0.91 2.71 -17.36
N ARG A 269 -1.33 3.89 -17.81
CA ARG A 269 -1.43 5.08 -16.94
C ARG A 269 -2.51 4.87 -15.88
N LEU A 270 -2.44 5.69 -14.82
CA LEU A 270 -3.49 5.73 -13.81
C LEU A 270 -4.77 6.30 -14.45
N GLU A 271 -5.82 5.49 -14.50
CA GLU A 271 -7.16 5.93 -14.87
C GLU A 271 -7.93 6.33 -13.61
N SER A 272 -8.59 7.49 -13.64
CA SER A 272 -9.44 7.97 -12.55
C SER A 272 -10.76 8.48 -13.10
N ALA A 273 -11.85 8.27 -12.36
CA ALA A 273 -13.12 8.92 -12.68
C ALA A 273 -12.90 10.45 -12.70
N PRO A 274 -13.38 11.15 -13.74
CA PRO A 274 -13.30 12.60 -13.79
C PRO A 274 -14.10 13.20 -12.62
N ALA A 275 -13.74 14.43 -12.23
CA ALA A 275 -14.52 15.14 -11.23
C ALA A 275 -15.95 15.34 -11.74
N ALA A 276 -16.94 15.24 -10.85
CA ALA A 276 -18.33 15.44 -11.24
C ALA A 276 -18.52 16.83 -11.86
N SER A 277 -18.85 16.84 -13.14
CA SER A 277 -19.08 18.03 -13.95
C SER A 277 -20.33 17.83 -14.82
N ASN A 278 -20.85 18.93 -15.36
CA ASN A 278 -22.12 18.92 -16.11
C ASN A 278 -21.98 18.43 -17.56
N ASP A 279 -20.79 18.00 -17.98
CA ASP A 279 -20.54 17.40 -19.29
C ASP A 279 -20.89 15.91 -19.30
N THR A 280 -21.37 15.47 -20.46
CA THR A 280 -21.91 14.13 -20.68
C THR A 280 -20.84 13.06 -20.55
N GLU A 281 -19.64 13.32 -21.08
CA GLU A 281 -18.49 12.40 -21.01
C GLU A 281 -18.05 12.12 -19.58
N SER A 282 -17.83 13.17 -18.78
CA SER A 282 -17.44 12.99 -17.38
C SER A 282 -18.52 12.23 -16.59
N SER A 283 -19.78 12.50 -16.88
CA SER A 283 -20.91 11.76 -16.30
C SER A 283 -20.88 10.28 -16.67
N PHE A 284 -20.60 9.95 -17.94
CA PHE A 284 -20.51 8.56 -18.40
C PHE A 284 -19.39 7.79 -17.69
N TYR A 285 -18.16 8.31 -17.66
CA TYR A 285 -17.06 7.61 -16.99
C TYR A 285 -17.25 7.54 -15.47
N THR A 286 -17.82 8.58 -14.86
CA THR A 286 -18.17 8.55 -13.42
C THR A 286 -19.19 7.46 -13.11
N LEU A 287 -20.25 7.32 -13.92
CA LEU A 287 -21.24 6.26 -13.78
C LEU A 287 -20.63 4.88 -14.04
N PHE A 288 -19.81 4.73 -15.09
CA PHE A 288 -19.11 3.50 -15.40
C PHE A 288 -18.26 3.02 -14.21
N TYR A 289 -17.37 3.88 -13.68
CA TYR A 289 -16.51 3.49 -12.55
C TYR A 289 -17.28 3.28 -11.25
N SER A 290 -18.30 4.11 -10.97
CA SER A 290 -19.11 3.93 -9.75
C SER A 290 -19.86 2.59 -9.75
N LYS A 291 -20.46 2.18 -10.88
CA LYS A 291 -21.11 0.87 -11.00
C LYS A 291 -20.12 -0.28 -10.81
N LEU A 292 -18.93 -0.19 -11.39
CA LEU A 292 -17.89 -1.20 -11.21
C LEU A 292 -17.46 -1.36 -9.74
N LEU A 293 -17.35 -0.24 -9.02
CA LEU A 293 -17.05 -0.24 -7.59
C LEU A 293 -18.20 -0.84 -6.78
N SER A 294 -19.44 -0.43 -7.01
CA SER A 294 -20.63 -1.01 -6.38
C SER A 294 -20.69 -2.53 -6.55
N ILE A 295 -20.39 -3.02 -7.77
CA ILE A 295 -20.32 -4.47 -8.04
C ILE A 295 -19.23 -5.18 -7.25
N THR A 296 -18.10 -4.52 -7.03
CA THR A 296 -16.98 -5.14 -6.31
C THR A 296 -17.21 -5.13 -4.79
N GLU A 297 -17.90 -4.11 -4.28
CA GLU A 297 -18.21 -3.96 -2.85
C GLU A 297 -19.43 -4.77 -2.43
N GLY A 298 -20.24 -5.25 -3.39
CA GLY A 298 -21.48 -5.97 -3.09
C GLY A 298 -22.60 -5.06 -2.59
N GLU A 299 -22.47 -3.75 -2.82
CA GLU A 299 -23.45 -2.74 -2.46
C GLU A 299 -24.37 -2.52 -3.67
N TYR A 300 -25.58 -3.10 -3.59
CA TYR A 300 -26.56 -3.13 -4.68
C TYR A 300 -27.93 -2.63 -4.23
#